data_AF-A0A9X1TAQ1-F1
#
_entry.id   AF-A0A9X1TAQ1-F1
#
_cell.length_a   1.000
_cell.length_b   1.000
_cell.length_c   1.000
_cell.angle_alpha   90.00
_cell.angle_beta   90.00
_cell.angle_gamma   90.00
#
_symmetry.space_group_name_H-M   'P 1'
#
loop_
_entity.id
_entity.type
_entity.pdbx_description
1 polymer ?
#
loop_
_entity_poly.entity_id
_entity_poly.type
_entity_poly.pdbx_seq_one_letter_code
_entity_poly.pdbx_strand_id
1 'polypeptide(L)'
;MDLKSLRRIAKDRLKDDLVMKGEGIYRQELGAEIKLSMTGVKECINQPFCLYVDKLNLLIKGLEEALATAKHLGYTDYQTHPKPHVLGYHYFETEIGGKTAYFNVQVTVQKQYFLYSITERLHWDPNI
;
A
#
# COMPACT_ATOMS: atom_id res chain seq x y z
N MET A 1 6.38 22.73 6.88
CA MET A 1 6.78 22.10 5.60
C MET A 1 5.55 22.05 4.71
N ASP A 2 5.65 22.46 3.45
CA ASP A 2 4.51 22.45 2.55
C ASP A 2 4.20 21.04 2.02
N LEU A 3 3.01 20.86 1.46
CA LEU A 3 2.54 19.56 1.00
C LEU A 3 3.34 18.99 -0.18
N LYS A 4 3.82 19.86 -1.09
CA LYS A 4 4.62 19.46 -2.25
C LYS A 4 5.97 18.90 -1.77
N SER A 5 6.57 19.54 -0.76
CA SER A 5 7.78 19.06 -0.11
C SER A 5 7.59 17.70 0.55
N LEU A 6 6.50 17.49 1.32
CA LEU A 6 6.21 16.19 1.94
C LEU A 6 6.04 15.07 0.91
N ARG A 7 5.28 15.32 -0.16
CA ARG A 7 5.09 14.35 -1.25
C ARG A 7 6.41 13.97 -1.91
N ARG A 8 7.29 14.96 -2.13
CA ARG A 8 8.62 14.73 -2.69
C ARG A 8 9.46 13.86 -1.76
N ILE A 9 9.54 14.22 -0.48
CA ILE A 9 10.31 13.46 0.53
C ILE A 9 9.81 12.02 0.61
N ALA A 10 8.50 11.80 0.73
CA ALA A 10 7.91 10.46 0.77
C ALA A 10 8.28 9.65 -0.48
N LYS A 11 8.12 10.23 -1.66
CA LYS A 11 8.43 9.56 -2.93
C LYS A 11 9.91 9.21 -3.04
N ASP A 12 10.80 10.15 -2.73
CA ASP A 12 12.25 9.97 -2.89
C ASP A 12 12.77 8.93 -1.88
N ARG A 13 12.33 9.01 -0.61
CA ARG A 13 12.61 8.00 0.43
C ARG A 13 12.18 6.61 -0.02
N LEU A 14 10.92 6.43 -0.41
CA LEU A 14 10.40 5.11 -0.79
C LEU A 14 11.08 4.56 -2.04
N LYS A 15 11.41 5.43 -3.00
CA LYS A 15 12.16 5.06 -4.20
C LYS A 15 13.54 4.53 -3.83
N ASP A 16 14.31 5.28 -3.06
CA ASP A 16 15.72 4.97 -2.83
C ASP A 16 15.89 3.82 -1.84
N ASP A 17 15.00 3.72 -0.83
CA ASP A 17 15.13 2.71 0.22
C ASP A 17 14.45 1.39 -0.08
N LEU A 18 13.28 1.39 -0.75
CA LEU A 18 12.50 0.17 -0.92
C LEU A 18 12.44 -0.28 -2.38
N VAL A 19 12.21 0.65 -3.31
CA VAL A 19 12.07 0.29 -4.74
C VAL A 19 13.43 -0.08 -5.36
N MET A 20 14.44 0.78 -5.22
CA MET A 20 15.75 0.58 -5.87
C MET A 20 16.57 -0.55 -5.24
N LYS A 21 16.43 -0.76 -3.94
CA LYS A 21 17.08 -1.89 -3.25
C LYS A 21 16.36 -3.22 -3.51
N GLY A 22 15.09 -3.16 -3.93
CA GLY A 22 14.26 -4.34 -4.15
C GLY A 22 13.88 -5.07 -2.85
N GLU A 23 14.02 -4.39 -1.71
CA GLU A 23 13.66 -4.89 -0.39
C GLU A 23 12.14 -4.98 -0.26
N GLY A 24 11.67 -6.06 0.34
CA GLY A 24 10.27 -6.29 0.62
C GLY A 24 10.01 -6.56 2.10
N ILE A 25 8.76 -6.39 2.49
CA ILE A 25 8.31 -6.63 3.87
C ILE A 25 7.68 -8.02 3.91
N TYR A 26 8.33 -8.97 4.58
CA TYR A 26 7.84 -10.34 4.67
C TYR A 26 6.54 -10.41 5.46
N ARG A 27 5.56 -11.16 4.94
CA ARG A 27 4.28 -11.44 5.59
C ARG A 27 4.03 -12.94 5.64
N GLN A 28 3.84 -13.45 6.86
CA GLN A 28 3.62 -14.87 7.10
C GLN A 28 2.32 -15.35 6.43
N GLU A 29 1.26 -14.54 6.43
CA GLU A 29 -0.04 -14.87 5.85
C GLU A 29 0.03 -15.07 4.33
N LEU A 30 1.03 -14.45 3.68
CA LEU A 30 1.28 -14.57 2.25
C LEU A 30 2.37 -15.59 1.93
N GLY A 31 3.16 -16.01 2.93
CA GLY A 31 4.39 -16.78 2.74
C GLY A 31 5.40 -16.07 1.83
N ALA A 32 5.34 -14.74 1.72
CA ALA A 32 6.06 -13.97 0.72
C ALA A 32 6.33 -12.52 1.17
N GLU A 33 7.23 -11.86 0.46
CA GLU A 33 7.51 -10.43 0.63
C GLU A 33 6.52 -9.55 -0.15
N ILE A 34 6.05 -8.49 0.51
CA ILE A 34 5.38 -7.38 -0.15
C ILE A 34 6.45 -6.39 -0.63
N LYS A 35 6.55 -6.22 -1.94
CA LYS A 35 7.49 -5.29 -2.58
C LYS A 35 6.83 -3.96 -2.91
N LEU A 36 7.64 -2.95 -3.18
CA LEU A 36 7.17 -1.67 -3.69
C LEU A 36 7.55 -1.49 -5.15
N SER A 37 6.68 -0.82 -5.90
CA SER A 37 6.95 -0.33 -7.24
C SER A 37 6.75 1.17 -7.29
N MET A 38 7.38 1.86 -8.26
CA MET A 38 7.14 3.30 -8.44
C MET A 38 5.68 3.64 -8.71
N THR A 39 4.93 2.72 -9.33
CA THR A 39 3.48 2.88 -9.52
C THR A 39 2.76 2.82 -8.18
N GLY A 40 3.02 1.80 -7.36
CA GLY A 40 2.43 1.67 -6.02
C GLY A 40 2.77 2.85 -5.10
N VAL A 41 4.01 3.34 -5.13
CA VAL A 41 4.43 4.54 -4.39
C VAL A 41 3.60 5.76 -4.79
N LYS A 42 3.43 5.99 -6.10
CA LYS A 42 2.64 7.12 -6.61
C LYS A 42 1.18 7.01 -6.19
N GLU A 43 0.60 5.82 -6.27
CA GLU A 43 -0.79 5.57 -5.84
C GLU A 43 -0.96 5.81 -4.33
N CYS A 44 -0.09 5.23 -3.49
CA CYS A 44 -0.11 5.45 -2.04
C CYS A 44 -0.04 6.95 -1.69
N ILE A 45 0.79 7.71 -2.41
CA ILE A 45 0.90 9.16 -2.22
C ILE A 45 -0.32 9.90 -2.74
N ASN A 46 -0.83 9.59 -3.94
CA ASN A 46 -1.79 10.46 -4.64
C ASN A 46 -3.24 10.14 -4.34
N GLN A 47 -3.55 8.92 -3.90
CA GLN A 47 -4.92 8.54 -3.61
C GLN A 47 -5.52 9.45 -2.52
N PRO A 48 -6.77 9.91 -2.66
CA PRO A 48 -7.43 10.70 -1.61
C PRO A 48 -7.43 9.97 -0.27
N PHE A 49 -7.20 10.72 0.81
CA PHE A 49 -7.21 10.23 2.18
C PHE A 49 -7.49 11.42 3.10
N CYS A 50 -8.42 11.34 4.05
CA CYS A 50 -8.84 12.51 4.82
C CYS A 50 -7.72 13.07 5.73
N LEU A 51 -6.86 12.20 6.26
CA LEU A 51 -5.66 12.58 7.04
C LEU A 51 -4.41 12.52 6.17
N TYR A 52 -4.41 13.29 5.09
CA TYR A 52 -3.42 13.20 4.03
C TYR A 52 -1.99 13.43 4.51
N VAL A 53 -1.78 14.39 5.42
CA VAL A 53 -0.45 14.68 6.00
C VAL A 53 0.06 13.50 6.84
N ASP A 54 -0.80 12.88 7.65
CA ASP A 54 -0.43 11.71 8.46
C ASP A 54 -0.08 10.52 7.58
N LYS A 55 -0.81 10.31 6.48
CA LYS A 55 -0.45 9.31 5.47
C LYS A 55 0.95 9.56 4.89
N LEU A 56 1.28 10.80 4.54
CA LEU A 56 2.62 11.13 4.05
C LEU A 56 3.69 10.89 5.12
N ASN A 57 3.43 11.25 6.37
CA ASN A 57 4.36 11.01 7.48
C ASN A 57 4.60 9.51 7.70
N LEU A 58 3.54 8.69 7.63
CA LEU A 58 3.65 7.23 7.67
C LEU A 58 4.53 6.72 6.52
N LEU A 59 4.31 7.18 5.29
CA LEU A 59 5.13 6.80 4.13
C LEU A 59 6.60 7.20 4.29
N ILE A 60 6.91 8.27 5.02
CA ILE A 60 8.29 8.74 5.22
C ILE A 60 9.00 7.91 6.30
N LYS A 61 8.31 7.55 7.39
CA LYS A 61 8.99 7.03 8.60
C LYS A 61 8.48 5.71 9.17
N GLY A 62 7.26 5.29 8.83
CA GLY A 62 6.58 4.21 9.53
C GLY A 62 6.01 3.12 8.63
N LEU A 63 6.20 3.20 7.30
CA LEU A 63 5.55 2.29 6.37
C LEU A 63 5.90 0.82 6.64
N GLU A 64 7.18 0.51 6.84
CA GLU A 64 7.67 -0.85 7.03
C GLU A 64 7.06 -1.50 8.27
N GLU A 65 7.10 -0.81 9.40
CA GLU A 65 6.52 -1.29 10.66
C GLU A 65 4.99 -1.40 10.57
N ALA A 66 4.33 -0.36 10.04
CA ALA A 66 2.88 -0.36 9.89
C ALA A 66 2.42 -1.50 8.96
N LEU A 67 3.12 -1.73 7.85
CA LEU A 67 2.79 -2.81 6.93
C LEU A 67 3.17 -4.18 7.48
N ALA A 68 4.21 -4.30 8.30
CA ALA A 68 4.58 -5.57 8.95
C ALA A 68 3.56 -5.98 10.01
N THR A 69 3.00 -5.02 10.75
CA THR A 69 2.08 -5.28 11.87
C THR A 69 0.59 -5.17 11.51
N ALA A 70 0.26 -4.62 10.35
CA ALA A 70 -1.12 -4.49 9.89
C ALA A 70 -1.85 -5.84 9.83
N LYS A 71 -3.09 -5.89 10.28
CA LYS A 71 -3.90 -7.11 10.36
C LYS A 71 -4.37 -7.56 8.99
N HIS A 72 -4.06 -8.80 8.59
CA HIS A 72 -4.57 -9.36 7.34
C HIS A 72 -6.08 -9.60 7.41
N LEU A 73 -6.83 -9.07 6.44
CA LEU A 73 -8.29 -9.23 6.38
C LEU A 73 -8.75 -10.29 5.38
N GLY A 74 -7.98 -10.53 4.32
CA GLY A 74 -8.33 -11.53 3.32
C GLY A 74 -7.86 -11.18 1.91
N TYR A 75 -8.51 -11.80 0.93
CA TYR A 75 -8.22 -11.70 -0.49
C TYR A 75 -9.51 -11.47 -1.27
N THR A 76 -9.46 -10.63 -2.31
CA THR A 76 -10.49 -10.54 -3.35
C THR A 76 -9.84 -10.59 -4.73
N ASP A 77 -10.50 -11.24 -5.68
CA ASP A 77 -10.16 -11.15 -7.11
C ASP A 77 -10.88 -9.98 -7.81
N TYR A 78 -11.78 -9.29 -7.10
CA TYR A 78 -12.49 -8.13 -7.62
C TYR A 78 -11.53 -7.00 -7.98
N GLN A 79 -11.74 -6.43 -9.16
CA GLN A 79 -10.99 -5.28 -9.66
C GLN A 79 -11.98 -4.29 -10.26
N THR A 80 -11.97 -3.04 -9.78
CA THR A 80 -12.76 -1.95 -10.37
C THR A 80 -12.41 -1.74 -11.85
N HIS A 81 -11.13 -1.91 -12.18
CA HIS A 81 -10.61 -1.86 -13.55
C HIS A 81 -9.77 -3.11 -13.79
N PRO A 82 -10.36 -4.18 -14.36
CA PRO A 82 -9.67 -5.46 -14.55
C PRO A 82 -8.40 -5.32 -15.38
N LYS A 83 -7.30 -5.84 -14.86
CA LYS A 83 -6.00 -5.88 -15.53
C LYS A 83 -5.57 -7.34 -15.72
N PRO A 84 -5.22 -7.79 -16.95
CA PRO A 84 -4.86 -9.19 -17.21
C PRO A 84 -3.69 -9.74 -16.37
N HIS A 85 -2.81 -8.87 -15.90
CA HIS A 85 -1.62 -9.24 -15.11
C HIS A 85 -1.86 -9.21 -13.59
N VAL A 86 -3.06 -8.82 -13.14
CA VAL A 86 -3.44 -8.74 -11.73
C VAL A 86 -4.44 -9.85 -11.43
N LEU A 87 -4.15 -10.66 -10.42
CA LEU A 87 -5.05 -11.70 -9.94
C LEU A 87 -6.08 -11.15 -8.95
N GLY A 88 -5.68 -10.17 -8.13
CA GLY A 88 -6.52 -9.63 -7.08
C GLY A 88 -5.72 -8.82 -6.07
N TYR A 89 -6.32 -8.60 -4.91
CA TYR A 89 -5.74 -7.82 -3.82
C TYR A 89 -5.92 -8.53 -2.48
N HIS A 90 -4.87 -8.46 -1.66
CA HIS A 90 -4.98 -8.66 -0.22
C HIS A 90 -5.14 -7.33 0.49
N TYR A 91 -5.96 -7.32 1.55
CA TYR A 91 -6.17 -6.15 2.38
C TYR A 91 -5.53 -6.35 3.75
N PHE A 92 -4.80 -5.33 4.21
CA PHE A 92 -4.26 -5.27 5.55
C PHE A 92 -4.74 -4.02 6.26
N GLU A 93 -5.45 -4.21 7.37
CA GLU A 93 -5.99 -3.14 8.21
C GLU A 93 -4.90 -2.54 9.09
N THR A 94 -4.86 -1.21 9.14
CA THR A 94 -3.94 -0.42 9.95
C THR A 94 -4.64 0.85 10.46
N GLU A 95 -3.90 1.68 11.18
CA GLU A 95 -4.37 2.99 11.64
C GLU A 95 -3.42 4.10 11.16
N ILE A 96 -3.99 5.19 10.65
CA ILE A 96 -3.26 6.40 10.24
C ILE A 96 -3.93 7.58 10.93
N GLY A 97 -3.22 8.20 11.88
CA GLY A 97 -3.72 9.37 12.61
C GLY A 97 -5.04 9.13 13.37
N GLY A 98 -5.21 7.96 14.00
CA GLY A 98 -6.45 7.62 14.72
C GLY A 98 -7.60 7.11 13.85
N LYS A 99 -7.38 6.93 12.53
CA LYS A 99 -8.40 6.42 11.62
C LYS A 99 -7.97 5.12 10.96
N THR A 100 -8.93 4.20 10.85
CA THR A 100 -8.75 2.96 10.10
C THR A 100 -8.37 3.26 8.65
N ALA A 101 -7.36 2.54 8.18
CA ALA A 101 -6.90 2.55 6.80
C ALA A 101 -6.57 1.12 6.36
N TYR A 102 -6.46 0.94 5.05
CA TYR A 102 -6.17 -0.36 4.45
C TYR A 102 -5.01 -0.24 3.48
N PHE A 103 -3.99 -1.09 3.67
CA PHE A 103 -2.99 -1.35 2.65
C PHE A 103 -3.55 -2.36 1.66
N ASN A 104 -3.52 -1.98 0.38
CA ASN A 104 -4.01 -2.80 -0.71
C ASN A 104 -2.81 -3.42 -1.41
N VAL A 105 -2.64 -4.74 -1.26
CA VAL A 105 -1.51 -5.50 -1.78
C VAL A 105 -1.93 -6.26 -3.01
N GLN A 106 -1.49 -5.79 -4.17
CA GLN A 106 -1.79 -6.40 -5.46
C GLN A 106 -1.03 -7.71 -5.63
N VAL A 107 -1.73 -8.74 -6.09
CA VAL A 107 -1.14 -10.04 -6.48
C VAL A 107 -1.06 -10.12 -8.00
N THR A 108 0.13 -10.41 -8.53
CA THR A 108 0.31 -10.59 -9.99
C THR A 108 0.11 -12.05 -10.41
N VAL A 109 -0.04 -12.29 -11.71
CA VAL A 109 -0.08 -13.65 -12.28
C VAL A 109 1.19 -14.47 -11.99
N GLN A 110 2.33 -13.80 -11.78
CA GLN A 110 3.59 -14.42 -11.33
C GLN A 110 3.66 -14.64 -9.81
N LYS A 111 2.54 -14.49 -9.09
CA LYS A 111 2.45 -14.62 -7.63
C LYS A 111 3.40 -13.67 -6.88
N GLN A 112 3.64 -12.49 -7.44
CA GLN A 112 4.35 -11.41 -6.76
C GLN A 112 3.36 -10.48 -6.05
N TYR A 113 3.78 -9.97 -4.89
CA TYR A 113 2.96 -9.12 -4.04
C TYR A 113 3.54 -7.72 -4.02
N PHE A 114 2.70 -6.73 -4.34
CA PHE A 114 3.12 -5.33 -4.35
C PHE A 114 2.17 -4.48 -3.54
N LEU A 115 2.70 -3.64 -2.65
CA LEU A 115 1.91 -2.56 -2.07
C LEU A 115 1.48 -1.63 -3.19
N TYR A 116 0.17 -1.59 -3.45
CA TYR A 116 -0.40 -0.85 -4.56
C TYR A 116 -1.01 0.46 -4.11
N SER A 117 -1.77 0.49 -3.02
CA SER A 117 -2.42 1.72 -2.57
C SER A 117 -2.82 1.71 -1.08
N ILE A 118 -3.28 2.85 -0.58
CA ILE A 118 -3.75 3.03 0.81
C ILE A 118 -5.14 3.68 0.77
N THR A 119 -6.15 2.98 1.25
CA THR A 119 -7.56 3.42 1.21
C THR A 119 -8.17 3.59 2.59
N GLU A 120 -9.25 4.37 2.66
CA GLU A 120 -10.09 4.52 3.87
C GLU A 120 -11.22 3.48 3.94
N ARG A 121 -11.43 2.73 2.85
CA ARG A 121 -12.50 1.74 2.71
C ARG A 121 -11.97 0.49 2.03
N LEU A 122 -12.58 -0.64 2.35
CA LEU A 122 -12.40 -1.88 1.62
C LEU A 122 -13.16 -1.80 0.30
N HIS A 123 -12.51 -2.22 -0.77
CA HIS A 123 -13.14 -2.39 -2.08
C HIS A 123 -13.24 -3.87 -2.38
N TRP A 124 -13.96 -4.61 -1.53
CA TRP A 124 -14.05 -6.06 -1.62
C TRP A 124 -15.13 -6.49 -2.63
N ASP A 125 -16.24 -5.76 -2.71
CA ASP A 125 -17.39 -6.06 -3.56
C ASP A 125 -18.12 -4.75 -3.89
N PRO A 126 -18.53 -4.48 -5.14
CA PRO A 126 -19.34 -3.31 -5.48
C PRO A 126 -20.77 -3.35 -4.91
N ASN A 127 -21.21 -4.48 -4.35
CA ASN A 127 -22.54 -4.69 -3.80
C ASN A 127 -22.62 -4.58 -2.26
N ILE A 128 -21.54 -4.12 -1.60
CA ILE A 128 -21.48 -3.80 -0.16
C ILE A 128 -21.19 -2.31 0.02
#